data_AF-A0A7C1ZSB2-F1
#
_entry.id   AF-A0A7C1ZSB2-F1
#
_cell.length_a   1.000
_cell.length_b   1.000
_cell.length_c   1.000
_cell.angle_alpha   90.00
_cell.angle_beta   90.00
_cell.angle_gamma   90.00
#
_symmetry.space_group_name_H-M   'P 1'
#
loop_
_entity.id
_entity.type
_entity.pdbx_description
1 polymer ?
#
loop_
_entity_poly.entity_id
_entity_poly.type
_entity_poly.pdbx_seq_one_letter_code
_entity_poly.pdbx_strand_id
1 'polypeptide(L)'
;MTLSRSQQFIIAAVLAVLMIVTRGHHFASVDALPSASWAIFFLLGLYLSSAAWMPIFLILAAALDVSAVLWGGVTNSACLSPAYGFLVPAYGSLWLAGRWYASHYQFKLQTLLPLIASVVVGTATSAVFSGGGYYFFSGNYIDPTIAEYSQRFVNSFTSHLSVMAFYLVLAMIAHIVFRAAQLSQRANQQH
;
A
#
# COMPACT_ATOMS: atom_id res chain seq x y z
N MET A 1 -2.79 6.38 17.47
CA MET A 1 -2.74 7.82 17.14
C MET A 1 -4.15 8.36 16.98
N THR A 2 -4.60 9.33 17.78
CA THR A 2 -5.95 9.91 17.65
C THR A 2 -5.93 11.13 16.73
N LEU A 3 -6.26 10.93 15.44
CA LEU A 3 -6.39 12.00 14.45
C LEU A 3 -7.82 12.53 14.40
N SER A 4 -8.00 13.83 14.16
CA SER A 4 -9.33 14.40 13.96
C SER A 4 -9.96 13.87 12.67
N ARG A 5 -11.30 13.90 12.59
CA ARG A 5 -12.03 13.43 11.41
C ARG A 5 -11.60 14.16 10.13
N SER A 6 -11.37 15.48 10.22
CA SER A 6 -10.89 16.29 9.08
C SER A 6 -9.49 15.89 8.64
N GLN A 7 -8.58 15.59 9.58
CA GLN A 7 -7.23 15.12 9.26
C GLN A 7 -7.25 13.76 8.56
N GLN A 8 -8.12 12.84 9.02
CA GLN A 8 -8.29 11.55 8.38
C GLN A 8 -8.79 11.68 6.93
N PHE A 9 -9.74 12.58 6.66
CA PHE A 9 -10.18 12.86 5.29
C PHE A 9 -9.08 13.45 4.41
N ILE A 10 -8.27 14.38 4.93
CA ILE A 10 -7.13 14.94 4.19
C ILE A 10 -6.13 13.84 3.86
N ILE A 11 -5.78 12.98 4.82
CA ILE A 11 -4.87 11.85 4.59
C ILE A 11 -5.46 10.90 3.54
N ALA A 12 -6.74 10.56 3.63
CA ALA A 12 -7.40 9.71 2.65
C ALA A 12 -7.38 10.35 1.25
N ALA A 13 -7.64 11.65 1.13
CA ALA A 13 -7.57 12.35 -0.15
C ALA A 13 -6.14 12.33 -0.74
N VAL A 14 -5.13 12.62 0.08
CA VAL A 14 -3.71 12.58 -0.35
C VAL A 14 -3.31 11.17 -0.79
N LEU A 15 -3.70 10.15 -0.04
CA LEU A 15 -3.43 8.75 -0.40
C LEU A 15 -4.16 8.34 -1.68
N ALA A 16 -5.39 8.81 -1.90
CA ALA A 16 -6.14 8.53 -3.13
C ALA A 16 -5.46 9.17 -4.35
N VAL A 17 -5.04 10.43 -4.25
CA VAL A 17 -4.26 11.11 -5.30
C VAL A 17 -2.96 10.36 -5.58
N LEU A 18 -2.23 9.97 -4.54
CA LEU A 18 -0.99 9.20 -4.69
C LEU A 18 -1.24 7.85 -5.39
N MET A 19 -2.34 7.16 -5.08
CA MET A 19 -2.73 5.93 -5.77
C MET A 19 -3.01 6.18 -7.25
N ILE A 20 -3.77 7.22 -7.58
CA ILE A 20 -4.11 7.57 -8.97
C ILE A 20 -2.85 7.87 -9.77
N VAL A 21 -1.91 8.64 -9.21
CA VAL A 21 -0.66 9.03 -9.89
C VAL A 21 0.28 7.83 -10.10
N THR A 22 0.38 6.93 -9.13
CA THR A 22 1.39 5.84 -9.16
C THR A 22 0.86 4.51 -9.68
N ARG A 23 -0.47 4.35 -9.78
CA ARG A 23 -1.12 3.15 -10.33
C ARG A 23 -1.82 3.43 -11.66
N GLY A 24 -2.19 4.68 -11.94
CA GLY A 24 -2.86 5.06 -13.18
C GLY A 24 -1.93 4.98 -14.39
N HIS A 25 -2.26 4.10 -15.34
CA HIS A 25 -1.45 3.89 -16.55
C HIS A 25 -1.34 5.12 -17.46
N HIS A 26 -2.30 6.05 -17.44
CA HIS A 26 -2.23 7.30 -18.19
C HIS A 26 -1.13 8.26 -17.70
N PHE A 27 -0.69 8.12 -16.44
CA PHE A 27 0.43 8.88 -15.86
C PHE A 27 1.72 8.05 -15.80
N ALA A 28 1.63 6.73 -16.00
CA ALA A 28 2.76 5.81 -16.02
C ALA A 28 3.63 5.92 -17.28
N SER A 29 3.27 6.75 -18.27
CA SER A 29 4.22 7.19 -19.31
C SER A 29 5.41 7.99 -18.73
N VAL A 30 5.30 8.41 -17.46
CA VAL A 30 6.45 8.66 -16.60
C VAL A 30 6.84 7.31 -15.97
N ASP A 31 7.56 6.46 -16.71
CA ASP A 31 7.98 5.08 -16.36
C ASP A 31 8.78 4.92 -15.03
N ALA A 32 8.92 5.97 -14.23
CA ALA A 32 9.88 6.03 -13.13
C ALA A 32 9.32 5.65 -11.74
N LEU A 33 7.99 5.69 -11.52
CA LEU A 33 7.46 5.55 -10.15
C LEU A 33 6.80 4.18 -9.91
N PRO A 34 7.34 3.37 -8.97
CA PRO A 34 6.70 2.12 -8.58
C PRO A 34 5.36 2.40 -7.88
N SER A 35 4.37 1.51 -8.02
CA SER A 35 3.05 1.73 -7.42
C SER A 35 3.12 1.86 -5.90
N ALA A 36 2.47 2.91 -5.36
CA ALA A 36 2.39 3.14 -3.92
C ALA A 36 1.32 2.28 -3.22
N SER A 37 0.58 1.45 -3.97
CA SER A 37 -0.64 0.78 -3.49
C SER A 37 -0.44 0.01 -2.18
N TRP A 38 0.65 -0.75 -2.06
CA TRP A 38 0.89 -1.55 -0.86
C TRP A 38 1.13 -0.67 0.38
N ALA A 39 1.93 0.38 0.22
CA ALA A 39 2.20 1.33 1.28
C ALA A 39 0.93 2.07 1.68
N ILE A 40 0.09 2.44 0.70
CA ILE A 40 -1.19 3.07 0.93
C ILE A 40 -2.08 2.19 1.81
N PHE A 41 -2.27 0.91 1.49
CA PHE A 41 -3.10 0.02 2.32
C PHE A 41 -2.58 -0.15 3.75
N PHE A 42 -1.25 -0.21 3.93
CA PHE A 42 -0.64 -0.17 5.26
C PHE A 42 -0.96 1.14 6.00
N LEU A 43 -0.82 2.29 5.33
CA LEU A 43 -1.09 3.61 5.89
C LEU A 43 -2.58 3.85 6.19
N LEU A 44 -3.49 3.27 5.41
CA LEU A 44 -4.93 3.27 5.71
C LEU A 44 -5.19 2.57 7.05
N GLY A 45 -4.53 1.43 7.28
CA GLY A 45 -4.61 0.70 8.55
C GLY A 45 -4.02 1.49 9.72
N LEU A 46 -2.94 2.23 9.47
CA LEU A 46 -2.24 3.00 10.49
C LEU A 46 -2.99 4.27 10.91
N TYR A 47 -3.50 5.05 9.94
CA TYR A 47 -4.00 6.41 10.18
C TYR A 47 -5.52 6.53 10.21
N LEU A 48 -6.27 5.67 9.52
CA LEU A 48 -7.72 5.82 9.39
C LEU A 48 -8.46 4.91 10.37
N SER A 49 -9.31 5.51 11.21
CA SER A 49 -10.01 4.79 12.27
C SER A 49 -11.14 3.90 11.75
N SER A 50 -11.78 4.28 10.65
CA SER A 50 -12.86 3.50 10.03
C SER A 50 -12.33 2.38 9.13
N ALA A 51 -12.87 1.17 9.28
CA ALA A 51 -12.56 0.05 8.39
C ALA A 51 -13.16 0.21 6.98
N ALA A 52 -14.11 1.12 6.79
CA ALA A 52 -14.74 1.39 5.49
C ALA A 52 -13.76 1.92 4.44
N TRP A 53 -12.63 2.50 4.85
CA TRP A 53 -11.62 2.98 3.91
C TRP A 53 -10.93 1.86 3.14
N MET A 54 -10.86 0.65 3.69
CA MET A 54 -10.27 -0.50 3.00
C MET A 54 -11.05 -0.87 1.72
N PRO A 55 -12.37 -1.15 1.76
CA PRO A 55 -13.12 -1.41 0.54
C PRO A 55 -13.19 -0.22 -0.42
N ILE A 56 -13.21 1.03 0.08
CA ILE A 56 -13.17 2.22 -0.80
C ILE A 56 -11.90 2.25 -1.65
N PHE A 57 -10.73 2.02 -1.04
CA PHE A 57 -9.47 2.01 -1.77
C PHE A 57 -9.29 0.76 -2.63
N LEU A 58 -9.90 -0.37 -2.26
CA LEU A 58 -9.97 -1.55 -3.14
C LEU A 58 -10.74 -1.23 -4.42
N ILE A 59 -11.90 -0.58 -4.30
CA ILE A 59 -12.70 -0.15 -5.44
C ILE A 59 -11.91 0.85 -6.30
N LEU A 60 -11.21 1.80 -5.68
CA LEU A 60 -10.35 2.74 -6.41
C LEU A 60 -9.25 2.01 -7.19
N ALA A 61 -8.55 1.06 -6.56
CA ALA A 61 -7.52 0.27 -7.22
C ALA A 61 -8.09 -0.54 -8.40
N ALA A 62 -9.24 -1.18 -8.21
CA ALA A 62 -9.92 -1.92 -9.28
C ALA A 62 -10.38 -1.01 -10.42
N ALA A 63 -10.92 0.18 -10.12
CA ALA A 63 -11.30 1.15 -11.13
C ALA A 63 -10.10 1.64 -11.96
N LEU A 64 -8.94 1.86 -11.31
CA LEU A 64 -7.71 2.24 -11.99
C LEU A 64 -7.20 1.10 -12.89
N ASP A 65 -7.24 -0.14 -12.44
CA ASP A 65 -6.82 -1.29 -13.25
C ASP A 65 -7.75 -1.52 -14.45
N VAL A 66 -9.07 -1.40 -14.25
CA VAL A 66 -10.07 -1.55 -15.33
C VAL A 66 -9.96 -0.41 -16.33
N SER A 67 -9.81 0.84 -15.87
CA SER A 67 -9.63 1.98 -16.79
C SER A 67 -8.35 1.86 -17.62
N ALA A 68 -7.27 1.32 -17.06
CA ALA A 68 -6.05 1.02 -17.81
C ALA A 68 -6.27 -0.01 -18.92
N VAL A 69 -7.09 -1.03 -18.68
CA VAL A 69 -7.41 -2.06 -19.68
C VAL A 69 -8.34 -1.49 -20.76
N LEU A 70 -9.37 -0.75 -20.37
CA LEU A 70 -10.37 -0.23 -21.29
C LEU A 70 -9.86 0.94 -22.14
N TRP A 71 -9.06 1.84 -21.57
CA TRP A 71 -8.66 3.10 -22.21
C TRP A 71 -7.15 3.19 -22.50
N GLY A 72 -6.33 2.40 -21.81
CA GLY A 72 -4.87 2.39 -21.95
C GLY A 72 -4.35 1.42 -23.01
N GLY A 73 -5.22 0.67 -23.70
CA GLY A 73 -4.82 -0.26 -24.77
C GLY A 73 -4.01 -1.47 -24.27
N VAL A 74 -4.06 -1.77 -22.96
CA VAL A 74 -3.38 -2.94 -22.38
C VAL A 74 -4.12 -4.20 -22.83
N THR A 75 -3.61 -4.82 -23.91
CA THR A 75 -4.18 -6.05 -24.50
C THR A 75 -3.90 -7.31 -23.69
N ASN A 76 -3.05 -7.24 -22.66
CA ASN A 76 -2.73 -8.37 -21.79
C ASN A 76 -3.79 -8.54 -20.69
N SER A 77 -4.86 -9.27 -21.04
CA SER A 77 -5.88 -9.77 -20.11
C SER A 77 -5.35 -10.66 -18.98
N ALA A 78 -4.06 -11.02 -19.01
CA ALA A 78 -3.39 -11.81 -17.99
C ALA A 78 -3.54 -11.22 -16.57
N CYS A 79 -3.56 -9.89 -16.43
CA CYS A 79 -3.70 -9.21 -15.14
C CYS A 79 -5.12 -9.31 -14.55
N LEU A 80 -6.15 -9.47 -15.37
CA LEU A 80 -7.55 -9.69 -14.97
C LEU A 80 -7.91 -11.18 -15.01
N SER A 81 -7.02 -12.00 -14.46
CA SER A 81 -7.28 -13.44 -14.28
C SER A 81 -8.18 -13.69 -13.06
N PRO A 82 -8.71 -14.91 -12.87
CA PRO A 82 -9.44 -15.29 -11.66
C PRO A 82 -8.64 -15.02 -10.37
N ALA A 83 -7.31 -15.00 -10.45
CA ALA A 83 -6.42 -14.66 -9.36
C ALA A 83 -6.53 -13.21 -8.87
N TYR A 84 -7.17 -12.30 -9.62
CA TYR A 84 -7.35 -10.90 -9.22
C TYR A 84 -8.08 -10.77 -7.86
N GLY A 85 -8.97 -11.72 -7.54
CA GLY A 85 -9.62 -11.79 -6.23
C GLY A 85 -8.67 -11.91 -5.04
N PHE A 86 -7.46 -12.47 -5.23
CA PHE A 86 -6.44 -12.58 -4.20
C PHE A 86 -5.82 -11.23 -3.80
N LEU A 87 -6.08 -10.16 -4.54
CA LEU A 87 -5.71 -8.81 -4.11
C LEU A 87 -6.46 -8.38 -2.84
N VAL A 88 -7.68 -8.87 -2.61
CA VAL A 88 -8.44 -8.56 -1.39
C VAL A 88 -7.70 -9.05 -0.13
N PRO A 89 -7.33 -10.34 0.02
CA PRO A 89 -6.54 -10.78 1.17
C PRO A 89 -5.11 -10.21 1.16
N ALA A 90 -4.52 -9.90 0.00
CA ALA A 90 -3.20 -9.28 -0.07
C ALA A 90 -3.18 -7.87 0.53
N TYR A 91 -4.12 -7.01 0.15
CA TYR A 91 -4.25 -5.66 0.70
C TYR A 91 -4.84 -5.66 2.10
N GLY A 92 -5.72 -6.61 2.42
CA GLY A 92 -6.23 -6.84 3.77
C GLY A 92 -5.10 -7.14 4.76
N SER A 93 -4.11 -7.93 4.36
CA SER A 93 -2.93 -8.25 5.19
C SER A 93 -2.11 -7.00 5.53
N LEU A 94 -1.89 -6.11 4.56
CA LEU A 94 -1.17 -4.85 4.76
C LEU A 94 -1.95 -3.89 5.67
N TRP A 95 -3.25 -3.79 5.46
CA TRP A 95 -4.14 -2.99 6.29
C TRP A 95 -4.18 -3.49 7.75
N LEU A 96 -4.26 -4.81 7.97
CA LEU A 96 -4.17 -5.41 9.30
C LEU A 96 -2.81 -5.16 9.95
N ALA A 97 -1.72 -5.27 9.19
CA ALA A 97 -0.37 -4.98 9.69
C ALA A 97 -0.25 -3.52 10.14
N GLY A 98 -0.79 -2.57 9.37
CA GLY A 98 -0.84 -1.15 9.75
C GLY A 98 -1.67 -0.90 11.02
N ARG A 99 -2.81 -1.58 11.16
CA ARG A 99 -3.63 -1.51 12.38
C ARG A 99 -2.96 -2.09 13.60
N TRP A 100 -2.30 -3.23 13.45
CA TRP A 100 -1.53 -3.86 14.50
C TRP A 100 -0.38 -2.96 14.94
N TYR A 101 0.32 -2.31 14.01
CA TYR A 101 1.33 -1.32 14.35
C TYR A 101 0.73 -0.11 15.10
N ALA A 102 -0.44 0.37 14.67
CA ALA A 102 -1.12 1.49 15.33
C ALA A 102 -1.47 1.23 16.80
N SER A 103 -1.76 -0.01 17.19
CA SER A 103 -2.05 -0.39 18.59
C SER A 103 -0.79 -0.58 19.44
N HIS A 104 0.36 -0.87 18.83
CA HIS A 104 1.66 -1.03 19.50
C HIS A 104 2.53 0.23 19.42
N TYR A 105 2.03 1.30 18.80
CA TYR A 105 2.77 2.53 18.61
C TYR A 105 3.12 3.20 19.96
N GLN A 106 4.40 3.49 20.15
CA GLN A 106 4.88 4.30 21.27
C GLN A 106 5.77 5.44 20.76
N PHE A 107 5.77 6.58 21.44
CA PHE A 107 6.64 7.72 21.10
C PHE A 107 8.07 7.51 21.60
N LYS A 108 8.69 6.39 21.22
CA LYS A 108 10.04 5.95 21.60
C LYS A 108 10.69 5.21 20.44
N LEU A 109 12.03 5.18 20.39
CA LEU A 109 12.80 4.40 19.40
C LEU A 109 12.41 2.92 19.34
N GLN A 110 11.91 2.36 20.45
CA GLN A 110 11.40 1.00 20.53
C GLN A 110 10.20 0.72 19.61
N THR A 111 9.51 1.76 19.11
CA THR A 111 8.43 1.62 18.11
C THR A 111 8.94 1.23 16.72
N LEU A 112 10.24 1.36 16.46
CA LEU A 112 10.83 0.95 15.18
C LEU A 112 10.78 -0.57 15.00
N LEU A 113 10.92 -1.34 16.09
CA LEU A 113 10.86 -2.81 16.02
C LEU A 113 9.48 -3.32 15.58
N PRO A 114 8.35 -2.94 16.21
CA PRO A 114 7.02 -3.33 15.72
C PRO A 114 6.71 -2.73 14.35
N LEU A 115 7.26 -1.56 14.00
CA LEU A 115 7.13 -1.02 12.63
C LEU A 115 7.78 -1.97 11.62
N ILE A 116 9.06 -2.28 11.79
CA ILE A 116 9.82 -3.16 10.89
C ILE A 116 9.14 -4.53 10.81
N ALA A 117 8.76 -5.11 11.96
CA ALA A 117 8.07 -6.39 12.00
C ALA A 117 6.75 -6.35 11.22
N SER A 118 5.91 -5.32 11.43
CA SER A 118 4.64 -5.17 10.72
C SER A 118 4.82 -5.01 9.21
N VAL A 119 5.82 -4.24 8.78
CA VAL A 119 6.12 -4.01 7.36
C VAL A 119 6.62 -5.30 6.70
N VAL A 120 7.56 -6.00 7.33
CA VAL A 120 8.12 -7.26 6.80
C VAL A 120 7.03 -8.33 6.71
N VAL A 121 6.29 -8.57 7.80
CA VAL A 121 5.25 -9.61 7.85
C VAL A 121 4.08 -9.26 6.92
N GLY A 122 3.64 -8.00 6.92
CA GLY A 122 2.58 -7.51 6.04
C GLY A 122 2.95 -7.65 4.57
N THR A 123 4.16 -7.22 4.19
CA THR A 123 4.68 -7.34 2.81
C THR A 123 4.83 -8.80 2.40
N ALA A 124 5.35 -9.67 3.28
CA ALA A 124 5.53 -11.08 2.97
C ALA A 124 4.19 -11.77 2.74
N THR A 125 3.23 -11.56 3.64
CA THR A 125 1.88 -12.14 3.54
C THR A 125 1.16 -11.63 2.29
N SER A 126 1.27 -10.33 2.01
CA SER A 126 0.69 -9.71 0.81
C SER A 126 1.30 -10.29 -0.48
N ALA A 127 2.62 -10.48 -0.50
CA ALA A 127 3.34 -11.09 -1.61
C ALA A 127 2.94 -12.55 -1.83
N VAL A 128 2.69 -13.32 -0.77
CA VAL A 128 2.17 -14.69 -0.88
C VAL A 128 0.79 -14.70 -1.51
N PHE A 129 -0.13 -13.85 -1.05
CA PHE A 129 -1.48 -13.81 -1.62
C PHE A 129 -1.49 -13.29 -3.06
N SER A 130 -0.83 -12.17 -3.33
CA SER A 130 -0.83 -11.57 -4.66
C SER A 130 -0.01 -12.39 -5.66
N GLY A 131 1.26 -12.66 -5.35
CA GLY A 131 2.17 -13.39 -6.24
C GLY A 131 1.81 -14.88 -6.33
N GLY A 132 1.51 -15.50 -5.20
CA GLY A 132 1.15 -16.92 -5.14
C GLY A 132 -0.24 -17.17 -5.71
N GLY A 133 -1.20 -16.30 -5.39
CA GLY A 133 -2.53 -16.31 -6.01
C GLY A 133 -2.42 -16.26 -7.53
N TYR A 134 -1.62 -15.34 -8.07
CA TYR A 134 -1.38 -15.25 -9.50
C TYR A 134 -0.66 -16.49 -10.05
N TYR A 135 0.43 -16.93 -9.42
CA TYR A 135 1.24 -18.04 -9.93
C TYR A 135 0.46 -19.37 -9.97
N PHE A 136 -0.31 -19.68 -8.93
CA PHE A 136 -1.04 -20.95 -8.84
C PHE A 136 -2.46 -20.91 -9.44
N PHE A 137 -3.15 -19.75 -9.44
CA PHE A 137 -4.58 -19.67 -9.79
C PHE A 137 -4.91 -18.77 -11.00
N SER A 138 -3.92 -18.13 -11.64
CA SER A 138 -4.20 -17.30 -12.83
C SER A 138 -4.50 -18.12 -14.09
N GLY A 139 -4.05 -19.37 -14.15
CA GLY A 139 -4.09 -20.20 -15.38
C GLY A 139 -2.98 -19.87 -16.39
N ASN A 140 -2.08 -18.92 -16.07
CA ASN A 140 -0.97 -18.53 -16.96
C ASN A 140 0.27 -19.43 -16.82
N TYR A 141 0.30 -20.32 -15.82
CA TYR A 141 1.39 -21.26 -15.58
C TYR A 141 0.86 -22.69 -15.75
N ILE A 142 1.48 -23.45 -16.64
CA ILE A 142 1.01 -24.79 -17.06
C ILE A 142 1.28 -25.83 -15.96
N ASP A 143 2.39 -25.71 -15.22
CA ASP A 143 2.76 -26.62 -14.12
C ASP A 143 3.39 -25.85 -12.94
N PRO A 144 2.59 -25.12 -12.13
CA PRO A 144 3.12 -24.30 -11.05
C PRO A 144 3.66 -25.16 -9.91
N THR A 145 4.93 -24.95 -9.52
CA THR A 145 5.57 -25.67 -8.40
C THR A 145 5.94 -24.73 -7.25
N ILE A 146 5.92 -25.25 -6.01
CA ILE A 146 6.34 -24.48 -4.83
C ILE A 146 7.83 -24.12 -4.90
N ALA A 147 8.66 -24.99 -5.47
CA ALA A 147 10.10 -24.77 -5.61
C ALA A 147 10.39 -23.56 -6.50
N GLU A 148 9.79 -23.48 -7.69
CA GLU A 148 9.97 -22.35 -8.60
C GLU A 148 9.35 -21.06 -8.00
N TYR A 149 8.17 -21.17 -7.38
CA TYR A 149 7.54 -20.02 -6.73
C TYR A 149 8.42 -19.44 -5.62
N SER A 150 9.11 -20.28 -4.83
CA SER A 150 9.97 -19.81 -3.74
C SER A 150 11.11 -18.90 -4.23
N GLN A 151 11.70 -19.23 -5.39
CA GLN A 151 12.75 -18.41 -6.01
C GLN A 151 12.19 -17.08 -6.52
N ARG A 152 11.02 -17.12 -7.19
CA ARG A 152 10.30 -15.92 -7.64
C ARG A 152 9.88 -15.02 -6.49
N PHE A 153 9.46 -15.63 -5.38
CA PHE A 153 9.06 -14.94 -4.17
C PHE A 153 10.24 -14.16 -3.58
N VAL A 154 11.40 -14.77 -3.39
CA VAL A 154 12.58 -14.09 -2.81
C VAL A 154 13.01 -12.90 -3.67
N ASN A 155 13.05 -13.09 -5.00
CA ASN A 155 13.42 -12.04 -5.94
C ASN A 155 12.43 -10.86 -5.90
N SER A 156 11.13 -11.17 -5.95
CA SER A 156 10.08 -10.15 -5.93
C SER A 156 9.91 -9.48 -4.57
N PHE A 157 10.12 -10.22 -3.47
CA PHE A 157 9.92 -9.75 -2.10
C PHE A 157 10.85 -8.59 -1.77
N THR A 158 12.13 -8.69 -2.15
CA THR A 158 13.12 -7.62 -1.92
C THR A 158 12.73 -6.33 -2.63
N SER A 159 12.26 -6.44 -3.88
CA SER A 159 11.75 -5.30 -4.64
C SER A 159 10.52 -4.68 -3.96
N HIS A 160 9.52 -5.47 -3.60
CA HIS A 160 8.32 -4.99 -2.90
C HIS A 160 8.65 -4.30 -1.57
N LEU A 161 9.57 -4.87 -0.80
CA LEU A 161 9.99 -4.30 0.48
C LEU A 161 10.70 -2.96 0.31
N SER A 162 11.52 -2.82 -0.74
CA SER A 162 12.21 -1.56 -1.05
C SER A 162 11.23 -0.43 -1.41
N VAL A 163 10.21 -0.72 -2.23
CA VAL A 163 9.15 0.23 -2.60
C VAL A 163 8.31 0.60 -1.38
N MET A 164 7.96 -0.39 -0.55
CA MET A 164 7.26 -0.15 0.73
C MET A 164 8.06 0.81 1.61
N ALA A 165 9.36 0.53 1.83
CA ALA A 165 10.22 1.37 2.64
C ALA A 165 10.30 2.80 2.10
N PHE A 166 10.47 2.96 0.78
CA PHE A 166 10.53 4.27 0.12
C PHE A 166 9.30 5.13 0.43
N TYR A 167 8.09 4.60 0.21
CA TYR A 167 6.86 5.35 0.45
C TYR A 167 6.58 5.59 1.94
N LEU A 168 6.95 4.66 2.82
CA LEU A 168 6.78 4.86 4.27
C LEU A 168 7.74 5.92 4.81
N VAL A 169 8.98 5.98 4.33
CA VAL A 169 9.92 7.06 4.67
C VAL A 169 9.39 8.40 4.18
N LEU A 170 8.89 8.47 2.95
CA LEU A 170 8.29 9.69 2.41
C LEU A 170 7.09 10.15 3.25
N ALA A 171 6.20 9.22 3.62
CA ALA A 171 5.06 9.49 4.49
C ALA A 171 5.50 9.97 5.88
N MET A 172 6.57 9.39 6.44
CA MET A 172 7.14 9.80 7.72
C MET A 172 7.70 11.23 7.66
N ILE A 173 8.47 11.56 6.63
CA ILE A 173 9.01 12.91 6.41
C ILE A 173 7.86 13.91 6.31
N ALA A 174 6.85 13.62 5.47
CA ALA A 174 5.67 14.47 5.33
C ALA A 174 4.93 14.67 6.66
N HIS A 175 4.80 13.61 7.46
CA HIS A 175 4.17 13.67 8.78
C HIS A 175 4.96 14.57 9.74
N ILE A 176 6.28 14.45 9.78
CA ILE A 176 7.16 15.26 10.63
C ILE A 176 7.09 16.73 10.23
N VAL A 177 7.22 17.04 8.93
CA VAL A 177 7.17 18.41 8.40
C VAL A 177 5.82 19.06 8.72
N PHE A 178 4.71 18.35 8.51
CA PHE A 178 3.38 18.87 8.80
C PHE A 178 3.19 19.15 10.30
N ARG A 179 3.68 18.25 11.16
CA ARG A 179 3.65 18.45 12.63
C ARG A 179 4.51 19.65 13.06
N ALA A 180 5.71 19.81 12.49
CA ALA A 180 6.59 20.94 12.77
C ALA A 180 5.94 22.27 12.34
N ALA A 181 5.34 22.32 11.14
CA ALA A 181 4.64 23.50 10.65
C ALA A 181 3.44 23.88 11.53
N GLN A 182 2.66 22.90 11.99
CA GLN A 182 1.54 23.14 12.91
C GLN A 182 1.98 23.68 14.27
N LEU A 183 3.08 23.16 14.82
CA LEU A 183 3.65 23.67 16.07
C LEU A 183 4.16 25.10 15.90
N SER A 184 4.83 25.39 14.79
CA SER A 184 5.29 26.74 14.45
C SER A 184 4.14 27.73 14.30
N GLN A 185 3.05 27.35 13.63
CA GLN A 185 1.87 28.22 13.48
C GLN A 185 1.17 28.51 14.81
N ARG A 186 1.09 27.52 15.71
CA ARG A 186 0.52 27.71 17.05
C ARG A 186 1.37 28.65 17.91
N ALA A 187 2.70 28.51 17.85
CA ALA A 187 3.61 29.41 18.56
C ALA A 187 3.47 30.87 18.06
N ASN A 188 3.28 31.05 16.75
CA ASN A 188 3.12 32.37 16.14
C ASN A 188 1.75 33.02 16.36
N GLN A 189 0.73 32.27 16.80
CA GLN A 189 -0.60 32.79 17.17
C GLN A 189 -0.72 33.14 18.66
N GLN A 190 0.29 32.82 19.48
CA GLN A 190 0.34 33.14 20.91
C GLN A 190 1.15 34.41 21.22
N HIS A 191 1.69 35.06 20.18
CA HIS A 191 2.33 36.38 20.22
C HIS A 191 1.45 37.40 19.48
#